data_AF-A0A9N8HTR4-F1
#
_entry.id   AF-A0A9N8HTR4-F1
#
_cell.length_a   1.000
_cell.length_b   1.000
_cell.length_c   1.000
_cell.angle_alpha   90.00
_cell.angle_beta   90.00
_cell.angle_gamma   90.00
#
_symmetry.space_group_name_H-M   'P 1'
#
loop_
_entity.id
_entity.type
_entity.pdbx_description
1 polymer ?
#
loop_
_entity_poly.entity_id
_entity_poly.type
_entity_poly.pdbx_seq_one_letter_code
_entity_poly.pdbx_strand_id
1 'polypeptide(L)'
;MTWTLLHSACEHLDAKSIYDRCKLGTNEPLEHDDHGSTPLHILAWGNPDPQLLQALVASCPVAVSDKDVHGDTALHVACSFPETTVKVVKVLLDACPTSVSMTNKEGLMPLHMACRFAPNNEAVIGYLIDAYPCALRSRIKMGSPAPFRKRTSLRNKPGDHFVSREVGATDFVEARFRTITAQVRDGAYPLHMAIKAGAPTSVLEMMLKEADDVMYMMDKFGQTPLHVAMATQAEDGVIEMLVENGGMKAVLAKDKSENLPIHLAAIHGCSVRAAKGLLQKCLPSIHEKNAAGLTIMDLALESGKCGEDVLRLFEITKDETQEEDEKKE
;
A
#
# COMPACT_ATOMS: atom_id res chain seq x y z
N MET A 1 28.73 -8.25 13.51
CA MET A 1 27.30 -8.64 13.56
C MET A 1 26.96 -8.68 15.03
N THR A 2 26.27 -7.63 15.51
CA THR A 2 26.04 -7.36 16.94
C THR A 2 24.53 -7.34 17.20
N TRP A 3 23.91 -8.54 17.29
CA TRP A 3 22.62 -8.64 17.97
C TRP A 3 22.85 -8.34 19.46
N THR A 4 22.57 -7.10 19.85
CA THR A 4 22.82 -6.67 21.23
C THR A 4 21.73 -7.20 22.16
N LEU A 5 22.03 -7.22 23.46
CA LEU A 5 21.03 -7.51 24.48
C LEU A 5 19.88 -6.49 24.47
N LEU A 6 20.13 -5.25 24.01
CA LEU A 6 19.07 -4.26 23.81
C LEU A 6 18.13 -4.65 22.65
N HIS A 7 18.64 -5.21 21.54
CA HIS A 7 17.77 -5.77 20.48
C HIS A 7 16.85 -6.85 21.04
N SER A 8 17.42 -7.79 21.82
CA SER A 8 16.64 -8.86 22.47
C SER A 8 15.60 -8.30 23.43
N ALA A 9 15.93 -7.27 24.21
CA ALA A 9 14.98 -6.65 25.14
C ALA A 9 13.85 -5.92 24.40
N CYS A 10 14.15 -5.25 23.29
CA CYS A 10 13.17 -4.58 22.43
C CYS A 10 12.23 -5.58 21.73
N GLU A 11 12.76 -6.71 21.26
CA GLU A 11 11.96 -7.78 20.65
C GLU A 11 10.92 -8.37 21.61
N HIS A 12 11.30 -8.57 22.87
CA HIS A 12 10.43 -9.15 23.90
C HIS A 12 9.63 -8.09 24.68
N LEU A 13 9.73 -6.81 24.31
CA LEU A 13 9.12 -5.68 25.02
C LEU A 13 9.44 -5.66 26.53
N ASP A 14 10.65 -6.11 26.92
CA ASP A 14 11.08 -6.13 28.31
C ASP A 14 11.44 -4.71 28.79
N ALA A 15 10.44 -4.02 29.29
CA ALA A 15 10.55 -2.64 29.75
C ALA A 15 11.69 -2.45 30.74
N LYS A 16 11.87 -3.38 31.71
CA LYS A 16 12.89 -3.25 32.74
C LYS A 16 14.29 -3.28 32.14
N SER A 17 14.55 -4.29 31.30
CA SER A 17 15.85 -4.42 30.62
C SER A 17 16.12 -3.22 29.70
N ILE A 18 15.11 -2.69 29.01
CA ILE A 18 15.27 -1.49 28.18
C ILE A 18 15.62 -0.27 29.03
N TYR A 19 14.91 -0.02 30.14
CA TYR A 19 15.18 1.11 31.03
C TYR A 19 16.58 1.04 31.65
N ASP A 20 16.96 -0.13 32.16
CA ASP A 20 18.26 -0.32 32.79
C ASP A 20 19.37 -0.07 31.76
N ARG A 21 19.22 -0.55 30.53
CA ARG A 21 20.20 -0.35 29.46
C ARG A 21 20.26 1.08 28.94
N CYS A 22 19.13 1.77 28.84
CA CYS A 22 19.09 3.19 28.49
C CYS A 22 19.87 4.05 29.50
N LYS A 23 19.88 3.68 30.79
CA LYS A 23 20.61 4.40 31.84
C LYS A 23 22.11 4.14 31.83
N LEU A 24 22.57 3.02 31.27
CA LEU A 24 23.99 2.67 31.24
C LEU A 24 24.80 3.52 30.26
N GLY A 25 24.16 4.34 29.41
CA GLY A 25 24.84 5.22 28.47
C GLY A 25 25.71 4.47 27.45
N THR A 26 25.35 3.23 27.14
CA THR A 26 26.07 2.42 26.15
C THR A 26 25.69 2.85 24.74
N ASN A 27 26.56 2.57 23.76
CA ASN A 27 26.24 2.80 22.34
C ASN A 27 25.25 1.76 21.77
N GLU A 28 24.73 0.84 22.60
CA GLU A 28 23.80 -0.20 22.15
C GLU A 28 22.55 0.31 21.40
N PRO A 29 21.95 1.47 21.73
CA PRO A 29 20.83 2.01 20.97
C PRO A 29 21.15 2.38 19.51
N LEU A 30 22.43 2.54 19.17
CA LEU A 30 22.93 2.85 17.83
C LEU A 30 23.53 1.64 17.12
N GLU A 31 23.63 0.49 17.80
CA GLU A 31 24.13 -0.73 17.17
C GLU A 31 23.12 -1.23 16.15
N HIS A 32 23.63 -1.75 15.04
CA HIS A 32 22.83 -2.29 13.96
C HIS A 32 22.89 -3.81 13.96
N ASP A 33 21.73 -4.45 13.82
CA ASP A 33 21.64 -5.88 13.57
C ASP A 33 22.08 -6.26 12.14
N ASP A 34 21.92 -7.52 11.78
CA ASP A 34 22.28 -8.05 10.45
C ASP A 34 21.42 -7.48 9.31
N HIS A 35 20.29 -6.84 9.64
CA HIS A 35 19.40 -6.12 8.74
C HIS A 35 19.60 -4.60 8.82
N GLY A 36 20.65 -4.11 9.48
CA GLY A 36 20.87 -2.67 9.64
C GLY A 36 19.87 -2.00 10.60
N SER A 37 19.00 -2.76 11.26
CA SER A 37 17.98 -2.25 12.17
C SER A 37 18.64 -1.90 13.49
N THR A 38 18.29 -0.73 14.03
CA THR A 38 18.63 -0.38 15.42
C THR A 38 17.60 -1.00 16.38
N PRO A 39 17.87 -1.06 17.70
CA PRO A 39 16.85 -1.52 18.66
C PRO A 39 15.56 -0.71 18.61
N LEU A 40 15.62 0.56 18.21
CA LEU A 40 14.44 1.39 18.00
C LEU A 40 13.54 0.88 16.86
N HIS A 41 14.12 0.36 15.77
CA HIS A 41 13.34 -0.26 14.69
C HIS A 41 12.59 -1.49 15.19
N ILE A 42 13.28 -2.34 15.96
CA ILE A 42 12.69 -3.55 16.56
C ILE A 42 11.56 -3.17 17.53
N LEU A 43 11.83 -2.21 18.42
CA LEU A 43 10.85 -1.76 19.40
C LEU A 43 9.62 -1.15 18.71
N ALA A 44 9.81 -0.30 17.71
CA ALA A 44 8.74 0.37 16.99
C ALA A 44 7.81 -0.60 16.24
N TRP A 45 8.33 -1.75 15.80
CA TRP A 45 7.53 -2.79 15.14
C TRP A 45 6.58 -3.51 16.11
N GLY A 46 7.02 -3.76 17.34
CA GLY A 46 6.26 -4.53 18.34
C GLY A 46 5.07 -3.81 18.96
N ASN A 47 4.63 -2.66 18.41
CA ASN A 47 3.60 -1.78 18.98
C ASN A 47 3.78 -1.55 20.49
N PRO A 48 4.90 -0.94 20.88
CA PRO A 48 5.32 -0.88 22.27
C PRO A 48 4.42 0.08 23.06
N ASP A 49 4.49 -0.03 24.39
CA ASP A 49 3.97 1.01 25.26
C ASP A 49 4.60 2.38 24.90
N PRO A 50 3.82 3.44 24.65
CA PRO A 50 4.37 4.73 24.19
C PRO A 50 5.39 5.33 25.15
N GLN A 51 5.26 5.10 26.45
CA GLN A 51 6.21 5.57 27.46
C GLN A 51 7.55 4.84 27.35
N LEU A 52 7.52 3.53 27.08
CA LEU A 52 8.72 2.73 26.85
C LEU A 52 9.45 3.20 25.58
N LEU A 53 8.70 3.45 24.49
CA LEU A 53 9.26 4.01 23.27
C LEU A 53 9.87 5.40 23.52
N GLN A 54 9.16 6.26 24.23
CA GLN A 54 9.63 7.60 24.58
C GLN A 54 10.92 7.57 25.39
N ALA A 55 11.08 6.60 26.29
CA ALA A 55 12.29 6.44 27.08
C ALA A 55 13.50 6.06 26.22
N LEU A 56 13.33 5.15 25.25
CA LEU A 56 14.40 4.79 24.31
C LEU A 56 14.74 5.94 23.36
N VAL A 57 13.74 6.68 22.89
CA VAL A 57 13.94 7.86 22.05
C VAL A 57 14.64 8.99 22.81
N ALA A 58 14.30 9.19 24.09
CA ALA A 58 14.94 10.20 24.93
C ALA A 58 16.40 9.85 25.26
N SER A 59 16.74 8.55 25.36
CA SER A 59 18.12 8.13 25.58
C SER A 59 18.97 8.23 24.31
N CYS A 60 18.37 8.03 23.13
CA CYS A 60 19.06 8.16 21.85
C CYS A 60 18.18 8.82 20.77
N PRO A 61 18.11 10.16 20.71
CA PRO A 61 17.29 10.86 19.73
C PRO A 61 17.76 10.68 18.28
N VAL A 62 19.07 10.46 18.08
CA VAL A 62 19.67 10.31 16.74
C VAL A 62 19.16 9.04 16.04
N ALA A 63 18.86 7.99 16.80
CA ALA A 63 18.40 6.70 16.29
C ALA A 63 17.05 6.77 15.54
N VAL A 64 16.25 7.82 15.78
CA VAL A 64 14.91 8.00 15.15
C VAL A 64 15.03 8.19 13.64
N SER A 65 16.13 8.79 13.17
CA SER A 65 16.39 9.05 11.75
C SER A 65 17.26 7.99 11.07
N ASP A 66 17.75 7.00 11.83
CA ASP A 66 18.56 5.92 11.26
C ASP A 66 17.75 5.09 10.28
N LYS A 67 18.45 4.54 9.29
CA LYS A 67 17.86 3.75 8.22
C LYS A 67 18.42 2.33 8.24
N ASP A 68 17.52 1.36 8.14
CA ASP A 68 17.88 -0.05 8.00
C ASP A 68 18.42 -0.39 6.58
N VAL A 69 18.65 -1.68 6.31
CA VAL A 69 19.08 -2.14 4.98
C VAL A 69 18.06 -1.89 3.86
N HIS A 70 16.79 -1.70 4.18
CA HIS A 70 15.73 -1.33 3.24
C HIS A 70 15.59 0.20 3.11
N GLY A 71 16.30 0.97 3.93
CA GLY A 71 16.18 2.42 4.00
C GLY A 71 15.00 2.87 4.86
N ASP A 72 14.34 1.95 5.55
CA ASP A 72 13.22 2.22 6.45
C ASP A 72 13.77 2.89 7.71
N THR A 73 13.07 3.91 8.19
CA THR A 73 13.28 4.47 9.53
C THR A 73 12.37 3.76 10.54
N ALA A 74 12.55 4.01 11.84
CA ALA A 74 11.65 3.50 12.87
C ALA A 74 10.17 3.81 12.60
N LEU A 75 9.88 4.98 12.00
CA LEU A 75 8.51 5.36 11.61
C LEU A 75 7.97 4.51 10.45
N HIS A 76 8.79 4.17 9.45
CA HIS A 76 8.37 3.25 8.38
C HIS A 76 8.00 1.88 8.93
N VAL A 77 8.82 1.36 9.85
CA VAL A 77 8.59 0.08 10.50
C VAL A 77 7.32 0.10 11.35
N ALA A 78 7.11 1.15 12.15
CA ALA A 78 5.87 1.32 12.92
C ALA A 78 4.64 1.34 12.01
N CYS A 79 4.65 2.11 10.92
CA CYS A 79 3.54 2.19 9.98
C CYS A 79 3.29 0.90 9.18
N SER A 80 4.25 -0.03 9.17
CA SER A 80 4.07 -1.33 8.52
C SER A 80 3.31 -2.35 9.37
N PHE A 81 3.19 -2.10 10.69
CA PHE A 81 2.51 -3.01 11.59
C PHE A 81 1.02 -2.64 11.73
N PRO A 82 0.08 -3.57 11.45
CA PRO A 82 -1.35 -3.27 11.41
C PRO A 82 -1.93 -2.67 12.70
N GLU A 83 -1.47 -3.12 13.86
CA GLU A 83 -2.04 -2.73 15.15
C GLU A 83 -1.36 -1.51 15.78
N THR A 84 -0.45 -0.86 15.06
CA THR A 84 0.26 0.32 15.55
C THR A 84 -0.70 1.41 16.01
N THR A 85 -0.43 1.97 17.19
CA THR A 85 -1.25 3.06 17.74
C THR A 85 -0.77 4.43 17.28
N VAL A 86 -1.69 5.40 17.19
CA VAL A 86 -1.37 6.82 16.93
C VAL A 86 -0.37 7.38 17.93
N LYS A 87 -0.38 6.89 19.18
CA LYS A 87 0.57 7.34 20.22
C LYS A 87 2.01 6.97 19.88
N VAL A 88 2.26 5.78 19.36
CA VAL A 88 3.58 5.34 18.89
C VAL A 88 4.07 6.25 17.76
N VAL A 89 3.22 6.48 16.75
CA VAL A 89 3.52 7.37 15.63
C VAL A 89 3.81 8.79 16.10
N LYS A 90 3.01 9.31 17.03
CA LYS A 90 3.20 10.64 17.61
C LYS A 90 4.54 10.77 18.33
N VAL A 91 4.94 9.81 19.15
CA VAL A 91 6.25 9.84 19.84
C VAL A 91 7.41 9.92 18.84
N LEU A 92 7.34 9.17 17.74
CA LEU A 92 8.37 9.20 16.70
C LEU A 92 8.39 10.53 15.92
N LEU A 93 7.21 11.09 15.61
CA LEU A 93 7.09 12.37 14.91
C LEU A 93 7.48 13.56 15.80
N ASP A 94 7.13 13.55 17.09
CA ASP A 94 7.53 14.57 18.06
C ASP A 94 9.07 14.62 18.19
N ALA A 95 9.74 13.46 18.08
CA ALA A 95 11.20 13.38 18.13
C ALA A 95 11.89 13.70 16.81
N CYS A 96 11.29 13.34 15.67
CA CYS A 96 11.81 13.65 14.34
C CYS A 96 10.67 14.01 13.37
N PRO A 97 10.25 15.28 13.29
CA PRO A 97 9.13 15.69 12.44
C PRO A 97 9.38 15.44 10.95
N THR A 98 10.63 15.53 10.51
CA THR A 98 11.02 15.31 9.11
C THR A 98 10.83 13.85 8.66
N SER A 99 10.75 12.90 9.60
CA SER A 99 10.62 11.47 9.29
C SER A 99 9.35 11.13 8.50
N VAL A 100 8.27 11.92 8.66
CA VAL A 100 7.01 11.77 7.89
C VAL A 100 7.22 11.91 6.37
N SER A 101 8.25 12.65 5.97
CA SER A 101 8.55 12.96 4.56
C SER A 101 9.67 12.11 3.97
N MET A 102 10.37 11.32 4.81
CA MET A 102 11.51 10.51 4.36
C MET A 102 11.03 9.33 3.52
N THR A 103 11.84 8.94 2.53
CA THR A 103 11.60 7.73 1.74
C THR A 103 12.62 6.65 2.03
N ASN A 104 12.17 5.40 1.97
CA ASN A 104 13.03 4.22 1.95
C ASN A 104 13.65 3.97 0.56
N LYS A 105 14.37 2.86 0.37
CA LYS A 105 15.02 2.53 -0.93
C LYS A 105 14.03 2.21 -2.05
N GLU A 106 12.80 1.81 -1.71
CA GLU A 106 11.70 1.63 -2.67
C GLU A 106 11.00 2.95 -3.01
N GLY A 107 11.41 4.07 -2.41
CA GLY A 107 10.75 5.36 -2.60
C GLY A 107 9.43 5.49 -1.83
N LEU A 108 9.16 4.59 -0.87
CA LEU A 108 7.98 4.62 -0.01
C LEU A 108 8.22 5.58 1.15
N MET A 109 7.21 6.40 1.45
CA MET A 109 7.11 7.18 2.69
C MET A 109 6.33 6.36 3.75
N PRO A 110 6.33 6.76 5.03
CA PRO A 110 5.53 6.10 6.06
C PRO A 110 4.04 5.98 5.73
N LEU A 111 3.44 7.00 5.10
CA LEU A 111 2.04 6.91 4.64
C LEU A 111 1.84 5.79 3.60
N HIS A 112 2.79 5.61 2.68
CA HIS A 112 2.71 4.51 1.71
C HIS A 112 2.80 3.14 2.40
N MET A 113 3.62 3.02 3.44
CA MET A 113 3.73 1.79 4.25
C MET A 113 2.40 1.49 4.94
N ALA A 114 1.78 2.50 5.57
CA ALA A 114 0.49 2.36 6.22
C ALA A 114 -0.60 1.93 5.22
N CYS A 115 -0.72 2.60 4.07
CA CYS A 115 -1.70 2.25 3.04
C CYS A 115 -1.49 0.85 2.44
N ARG A 116 -0.24 0.33 2.43
CA ARG A 116 0.08 -0.98 1.84
C ARG A 116 -0.10 -2.13 2.82
N PHE A 117 0.35 -1.97 4.06
CA PHE A 117 0.45 -3.06 5.04
C PHE A 117 -0.58 -2.98 6.16
N ALA A 118 -1.07 -1.78 6.45
CA ALA A 118 -2.07 -1.51 7.48
C ALA A 118 -3.28 -0.74 6.92
N PRO A 119 -3.88 -1.16 5.79
CA PRO A 119 -4.91 -0.38 5.08
C PRO A 119 -6.18 -0.16 5.93
N ASN A 120 -6.42 -0.98 6.94
CA ASN A 120 -7.57 -0.87 7.86
C ASN A 120 -7.29 0.05 9.07
N ASN A 121 -6.05 0.50 9.28
CA ASN A 121 -5.70 1.35 10.42
C ASN A 121 -6.01 2.82 10.11
N GLU A 122 -7.30 3.13 10.09
CA GLU A 122 -7.83 4.46 9.80
C GLU A 122 -7.22 5.54 10.70
N ALA A 123 -7.04 5.25 11.99
CA ALA A 123 -6.50 6.21 12.95
C ALA A 123 -5.07 6.63 12.62
N VAL A 124 -4.18 5.68 12.30
CA VAL A 124 -2.79 6.00 11.93
C VAL A 124 -2.71 6.67 10.57
N ILE A 125 -3.47 6.19 9.58
CA ILE A 125 -3.50 6.78 8.24
C ILE A 125 -3.99 8.23 8.33
N GLY A 126 -5.09 8.50 9.03
CA GLY A 126 -5.61 9.85 9.24
C GLY A 126 -4.61 10.74 9.95
N TYR A 127 -3.97 10.25 11.02
CA TYR A 127 -2.96 11.04 11.72
C TYR A 127 -1.75 11.41 10.84
N LEU A 128 -1.30 10.51 9.97
CA LEU A 128 -0.21 10.79 9.01
C LEU A 128 -0.64 11.79 7.94
N ILE A 129 -1.89 11.72 7.49
CA ILE A 129 -2.47 12.67 6.54
C ILE A 129 -2.56 14.05 7.20
N ASP A 130 -3.09 14.15 8.42
CA ASP A 130 -3.17 15.39 9.18
C ASP A 130 -1.79 16.01 9.42
N ALA A 131 -0.79 15.17 9.70
CA ALA A 131 0.59 15.62 9.93
C ALA A 131 1.29 16.08 8.64
N TYR A 132 0.99 15.46 7.50
CA TYR A 132 1.62 15.81 6.22
C TYR A 132 0.68 15.54 5.01
N PRO A 133 -0.30 16.43 4.74
CA PRO A 133 -1.30 16.22 3.68
C PRO A 133 -0.71 16.08 2.28
N CYS A 134 0.41 16.75 2.02
CA CYS A 134 1.17 16.66 0.77
C CYS A 134 1.64 15.22 0.45
N ALA A 135 1.72 14.33 1.44
CA ALA A 135 2.04 12.92 1.24
C ALA A 135 1.08 12.23 0.25
N LEU A 136 -0.20 12.62 0.24
CA LEU A 136 -1.21 12.06 -0.67
C LEU A 136 -0.87 12.26 -2.16
N ARG A 137 -0.11 13.32 -2.48
CA ARG A 137 0.32 13.67 -3.84
C ARG A 137 1.75 13.21 -4.15
N SER A 138 2.37 12.48 -3.23
CA SER A 138 3.74 12.01 -3.39
C SER A 138 3.71 10.66 -4.09
N ARG A 139 4.12 10.64 -5.36
CA ARG A 139 4.28 9.38 -6.10
C ARG A 139 5.56 8.66 -5.70
N ILE A 140 5.49 7.34 -5.70
CA ILE A 140 6.64 6.47 -5.50
C ILE A 140 7.61 6.68 -6.65
N LYS A 141 8.85 7.03 -6.32
CA LYS A 141 9.96 7.12 -7.27
C LYS A 141 10.98 6.09 -6.82
N MET A 142 10.96 4.92 -7.45
CA MET A 142 11.99 3.92 -7.18
C MET A 142 13.36 4.55 -7.40
N GLY A 143 14.24 4.45 -6.40
CA GLY A 143 15.66 4.70 -6.63
C GLY A 143 16.16 3.72 -7.69
N SER A 144 17.03 4.16 -8.59
CA SER A 144 17.71 3.25 -9.53
C SER A 144 18.21 2.02 -8.76
N PRO A 145 17.81 0.78 -9.12
CA PRO A 145 18.15 -0.39 -8.34
C PRO A 145 19.67 -0.44 -8.20
N ALA A 146 20.16 -0.39 -6.96
CA ALA A 146 21.57 -0.64 -6.70
C ALA A 146 21.94 -1.97 -7.36
N PRO A 147 23.09 -2.07 -8.06
CA PRO A 147 23.43 -3.25 -8.82
C PRO A 147 23.32 -4.48 -7.93
N PHE A 148 22.48 -5.43 -8.36
CA PHE A 148 22.28 -6.74 -7.73
C PHE A 148 23.64 -7.37 -7.45
N ARG A 149 24.15 -7.25 -6.22
CA ARG A 149 25.28 -8.07 -5.78
C ARG A 149 24.71 -9.45 -5.56
N LYS A 150 24.93 -10.38 -6.51
CA LYS A 150 24.62 -11.81 -6.38
C LYS A 150 24.99 -12.27 -4.98
N ARG A 151 24.00 -12.47 -4.10
CA ARG A 151 24.20 -13.24 -2.87
C ARG A 151 24.46 -14.67 -3.33
N THR A 152 25.64 -15.16 -3.02
CA THR A 152 26.09 -16.53 -3.28
C THR A 152 25.10 -17.51 -2.69
N SER A 153 24.73 -18.49 -3.51
CA SER A 153 23.85 -19.61 -3.21
C SER A 153 24.15 -20.22 -1.84
N LEU A 154 23.27 -19.98 -0.85
CA LEU A 154 23.20 -20.84 0.34
C LEU A 154 22.38 -22.06 -0.07
N ARG A 155 23.12 -23.14 -0.29
CA ARG A 155 22.69 -24.46 -0.70
C ARG A 155 21.82 -25.07 0.42
N ASN A 156 20.54 -25.31 0.13
CA ASN A 156 19.66 -26.13 0.96
C ASN A 156 20.31 -27.50 1.22
N LYS A 157 20.37 -27.91 2.50
CA LYS A 157 20.53 -29.31 2.88
C LYS A 157 19.20 -29.80 3.47
N PRO A 158 18.66 -30.93 3.00
CA PRO A 158 17.47 -31.54 3.59
C PRO A 158 17.90 -32.43 4.76
N GLY A 159 17.36 -32.16 5.94
CA GLY A 159 17.55 -33.00 7.12
C GLY A 159 17.73 -32.21 8.40
N ASP A 160 16.64 -31.67 8.93
CA ASP A 160 16.45 -31.60 10.38
C ASP A 160 14.97 -31.88 10.68
N HIS A 161 14.75 -33.03 11.30
CA HIS A 161 13.53 -33.36 12.04
C HIS A 161 13.65 -32.77 13.46
N PHE A 162 12.53 -32.70 14.20
CA PHE A 162 12.35 -32.23 15.60
C PHE A 162 12.14 -30.70 15.72
N VAL A 163 11.16 -30.12 16.43
CA VAL A 163 10.12 -30.55 17.40
C VAL A 163 8.98 -29.53 17.35
N SER A 164 7.75 -29.98 17.60
CA SER A 164 6.63 -29.12 18.01
C SER A 164 7.03 -28.27 19.23
N ARG A 165 7.30 -26.98 19.02
CA ARG A 165 7.54 -26.00 20.09
C ARG A 165 7.01 -24.66 19.62
N GLU A 166 6.36 -23.99 20.55
CA GLU A 166 5.58 -22.74 20.47
C GLU A 166 5.94 -21.76 19.34
N VAL A 167 4.89 -21.26 18.69
CA VAL A 167 4.90 -20.35 17.54
C VAL A 167 5.56 -19.02 17.92
N GLY A 168 6.82 -18.83 17.52
CA GLY A 168 7.60 -17.61 17.79
C GLY A 168 7.60 -16.62 16.63
N ALA A 169 7.78 -15.33 16.94
CA ALA A 169 7.73 -14.17 16.05
C ALA A 169 8.69 -14.18 14.84
N THR A 170 9.63 -15.14 14.77
CA THR A 170 10.63 -15.28 13.70
C THR A 170 10.01 -15.65 12.35
N ASP A 171 8.90 -16.40 12.33
CA ASP A 171 8.18 -16.74 11.09
C ASP A 171 7.51 -15.50 10.47
N PHE A 172 7.22 -14.48 11.27
CA PHE A 172 6.55 -13.25 10.82
C PHE A 172 7.51 -12.27 10.12
N VAL A 173 8.79 -12.24 10.54
CA VAL A 173 9.86 -11.50 9.86
C VAL A 173 10.16 -12.12 8.49
N GLU A 174 10.08 -13.45 8.36
CA GLU A 174 10.21 -14.14 7.07
C GLU A 174 8.95 -13.97 6.19
N ALA A 175 7.75 -13.92 6.79
CA ALA A 175 6.51 -13.56 6.09
C ALA A 175 6.53 -12.11 5.57
N ARG A 176 7.14 -11.17 6.31
CA ARG A 176 7.46 -9.80 5.84
C ARG A 176 8.34 -9.87 4.59
N PHE A 177 9.35 -10.73 4.57
CA PHE A 177 10.24 -10.90 3.41
C PHE A 177 9.51 -11.40 2.17
N ARG A 178 8.57 -12.35 2.29
CA ARG A 178 7.80 -12.86 1.15
C ARG A 178 6.78 -11.85 0.62
N THR A 179 6.11 -11.09 1.48
CA THR A 179 5.09 -10.10 1.08
C THR A 179 5.69 -8.82 0.49
N ILE A 180 6.90 -8.42 0.91
CA ILE A 180 7.64 -7.30 0.31
C ILE A 180 7.98 -7.57 -1.17
N THR A 181 8.12 -8.82 -1.60
CA THR A 181 8.52 -9.14 -2.98
C THR A 181 7.48 -8.85 -4.07
N ALA A 182 6.22 -8.57 -3.71
CA ALA A 182 5.27 -8.03 -4.68
C ALA A 182 5.69 -6.58 -5.01
N GLN A 183 6.50 -6.41 -6.06
CA GLN A 183 7.07 -5.12 -6.45
C GLN A 183 6.02 -4.01 -6.39
N VAL A 184 6.32 -2.96 -5.63
CA VAL A 184 5.56 -1.72 -5.63
C VAL A 184 5.49 -1.22 -7.06
N ARG A 185 4.29 -0.85 -7.52
CA ARG A 185 4.16 -0.24 -8.84
C ARG A 185 4.85 1.13 -8.77
N ASP A 186 5.93 1.26 -9.51
CA ASP A 186 6.64 2.53 -9.67
C ASP A 186 5.64 3.61 -10.12
N GLY A 187 5.77 4.83 -9.61
CA GLY A 187 4.85 5.92 -9.88
C GLY A 187 3.48 5.86 -9.20
N ALA A 188 3.18 4.85 -8.39
CA ALA A 188 1.90 4.80 -7.66
C ALA A 188 1.84 5.86 -6.54
N TYR A 189 0.60 6.25 -6.17
CA TYR A 189 0.29 7.19 -5.10
C TYR A 189 -0.33 6.46 -3.91
N PRO A 190 -0.41 7.06 -2.70
CA PRO A 190 -1.00 6.41 -1.53
C PRO A 190 -2.40 5.84 -1.78
N LEU A 191 -3.28 6.57 -2.49
CA LEU A 191 -4.62 6.10 -2.81
C LEU A 191 -4.63 4.81 -3.66
N HIS A 192 -3.72 4.69 -4.63
CA HIS A 192 -3.56 3.46 -5.42
C HIS A 192 -3.13 2.28 -4.55
N MET A 193 -2.24 2.52 -3.57
CA MET A 193 -1.77 1.47 -2.66
C MET A 193 -2.89 1.03 -1.72
N ALA A 194 -3.65 1.97 -1.16
CA ALA A 194 -4.78 1.69 -0.29
C ALA A 194 -5.83 0.82 -0.99
N ILE A 195 -6.23 1.17 -2.22
CA ILE A 195 -7.18 0.38 -3.02
C ILE A 195 -6.63 -1.02 -3.30
N LYS A 196 -5.38 -1.12 -3.75
CA LYS A 196 -4.75 -2.41 -4.06
C LYS A 196 -4.61 -3.31 -2.83
N ALA A 197 -4.43 -2.71 -1.65
CA ALA A 197 -4.33 -3.43 -0.38
C ALA A 197 -5.71 -3.77 0.23
N GLY A 198 -6.82 -3.35 -0.40
CA GLY A 198 -8.17 -3.60 0.10
C GLY A 198 -8.56 -2.70 1.28
N ALA A 199 -8.13 -1.44 1.28
CA ALA A 199 -8.54 -0.47 2.28
C ALA A 199 -10.07 -0.26 2.28
N PRO A 200 -10.68 -0.10 3.48
CA PRO A 200 -12.11 0.09 3.60
C PRO A 200 -12.51 1.46 3.04
N THR A 201 -13.79 1.59 2.68
CA THR A 201 -14.33 2.83 2.13
C THR A 201 -14.08 4.04 3.04
N SER A 202 -14.16 3.89 4.36
CA SER A 202 -13.90 4.98 5.32
C SER A 202 -12.51 5.60 5.19
N VAL A 203 -11.48 4.78 4.99
CA VAL A 203 -10.09 5.25 4.79
C VAL A 203 -9.96 5.98 3.45
N LEU A 204 -10.59 5.45 2.40
CA LEU A 204 -10.53 6.07 1.07
C LEU A 204 -11.30 7.40 1.04
N GLU A 205 -12.48 7.47 1.68
CA GLU A 205 -13.28 8.68 1.83
C GLU A 205 -12.51 9.76 2.60
N MET A 206 -11.81 9.40 3.67
CA MET A 206 -10.94 10.30 4.40
C MET A 206 -9.85 10.90 3.48
N MET A 207 -9.16 10.06 2.69
CA MET A 207 -8.12 10.53 1.77
C MET A 207 -8.69 11.48 0.71
N LEU A 208 -9.87 11.17 0.16
CA LEU A 208 -10.54 11.98 -0.86
C LEU A 208 -11.10 13.29 -0.30
N LYS A 209 -11.54 13.30 0.96
CA LYS A 209 -11.99 14.51 1.64
C LYS A 209 -10.85 15.51 1.84
N GLU A 210 -9.65 15.01 2.13
CA GLU A 210 -8.46 15.86 2.28
C GLU A 210 -7.93 16.35 0.92
N ALA A 211 -7.98 15.51 -0.10
CA ALA A 211 -7.49 15.83 -1.43
C ALA A 211 -8.31 15.13 -2.51
N ASP A 212 -9.26 15.83 -3.13
CA ASP A 212 -10.13 15.29 -4.17
C ASP A 212 -9.39 14.98 -5.48
N ASP A 213 -8.40 15.81 -5.85
CA ASP A 213 -7.60 15.66 -7.06
C ASP A 213 -6.83 14.34 -7.16
N VAL A 214 -6.53 13.70 -6.02
CA VAL A 214 -5.79 12.42 -5.98
C VAL A 214 -6.55 11.28 -6.65
N MET A 215 -7.87 11.40 -6.81
CA MET A 215 -8.69 10.45 -7.54
C MET A 215 -8.45 10.42 -9.05
N TYR A 216 -7.77 11.44 -9.58
CA TYR A 216 -7.43 11.55 -11.00
C TYR A 216 -5.94 11.35 -11.27
N MET A 217 -5.12 11.15 -10.24
CA MET A 217 -3.70 10.95 -10.40
C MET A 217 -3.42 9.62 -11.09
N MET A 218 -2.49 9.61 -12.04
CA MET A 218 -2.17 8.43 -12.81
C MET A 218 -0.84 7.84 -12.35
N ASP A 219 -0.82 6.54 -12.12
CA ASP A 219 0.42 5.81 -11.87
C ASP A 219 1.32 5.73 -13.13
N LYS A 220 2.43 4.99 -13.07
CA LYS A 220 3.34 4.84 -14.21
C LYS A 220 2.70 4.13 -15.41
N PHE A 221 1.61 3.39 -15.24
CA PHE A 221 0.85 2.76 -16.32
C PHE A 221 -0.24 3.68 -16.89
N GLY A 222 -0.36 4.92 -16.40
CA GLY A 222 -1.45 5.80 -16.77
C GLY A 222 -2.75 5.46 -16.03
N GLN A 223 -2.72 4.56 -15.05
CA GLN A 223 -3.91 4.09 -14.37
C GLN A 223 -4.30 5.05 -13.26
N THR A 224 -5.56 5.49 -13.26
CA THR A 224 -6.18 6.20 -12.14
C THR A 224 -6.57 5.21 -11.01
N PRO A 225 -6.93 5.70 -9.82
CA PRO A 225 -7.48 4.88 -8.74
C PRO A 225 -8.65 3.98 -9.18
N LEU A 226 -9.54 4.46 -10.05
CA LEU A 226 -10.65 3.67 -10.58
C LEU A 226 -10.17 2.53 -11.49
N HIS A 227 -9.13 2.74 -12.31
CA HIS A 227 -8.51 1.65 -13.08
C HIS A 227 -7.93 0.58 -12.16
N VAL A 228 -7.22 0.99 -11.11
CA VAL A 228 -6.64 0.05 -10.14
C VAL A 228 -7.74 -0.73 -9.42
N ALA A 229 -8.82 -0.07 -9.00
CA ALA A 229 -9.98 -0.73 -8.39
C ALA A 229 -10.58 -1.82 -9.29
N MET A 230 -10.72 -1.55 -10.59
CA MET A 230 -11.18 -2.55 -11.56
C MET A 230 -10.19 -3.71 -11.72
N ALA A 231 -8.91 -3.39 -11.87
CA ALA A 231 -7.86 -4.39 -12.09
C ALA A 231 -7.64 -5.32 -10.88
N THR A 232 -7.88 -4.82 -9.66
CA THR A 232 -7.74 -5.58 -8.41
C THR A 232 -9.05 -6.19 -7.93
N GLN A 233 -10.16 -6.00 -8.66
CA GLN A 233 -11.50 -6.44 -8.24
C GLN A 233 -11.85 -5.93 -6.83
N ALA A 234 -11.67 -4.62 -6.60
CA ALA A 234 -12.04 -3.99 -5.34
C ALA A 234 -13.54 -4.19 -5.05
N GLU A 235 -13.94 -4.02 -3.80
CA GLU A 235 -15.34 -4.17 -3.39
C GLU A 235 -16.25 -3.18 -4.13
N ASP A 236 -17.49 -3.60 -4.41
CA ASP A 236 -18.49 -2.77 -5.12
C ASP A 236 -18.64 -1.38 -4.49
N GLY A 237 -18.63 -1.29 -3.15
CA GLY A 237 -18.75 -0.01 -2.45
C GLY A 237 -17.57 0.94 -2.70
N VAL A 238 -16.35 0.42 -2.86
CA VAL A 238 -15.17 1.23 -3.24
C VAL A 238 -15.31 1.74 -4.67
N ILE A 239 -15.78 0.88 -5.56
CA ILE A 239 -15.98 1.21 -6.98
C ILE A 239 -17.06 2.29 -7.13
N GLU A 240 -18.22 2.08 -6.50
CA GLU A 240 -19.34 3.02 -6.52
C GLU A 240 -18.90 4.39 -5.98
N MET A 241 -18.22 4.42 -4.83
CA MET A 241 -17.68 5.65 -4.26
C MET A 241 -16.73 6.38 -5.22
N LEU A 242 -15.83 5.67 -5.91
CA LEU A 242 -14.91 6.29 -6.88
C LEU A 242 -15.63 6.80 -8.14
N VAL A 243 -16.66 6.10 -8.60
CA VAL A 243 -17.47 6.48 -9.77
C VAL A 243 -18.36 7.68 -9.45
N GLU A 244 -18.95 7.72 -8.25
CA GLU A 244 -19.80 8.81 -7.79
C GLU A 244 -19.02 10.10 -7.58
N ASN A 245 -17.90 10.03 -6.84
CA ASN A 245 -17.06 11.20 -6.58
C ASN A 245 -16.28 11.66 -7.83
N GLY A 246 -15.87 10.72 -8.69
CA GLY A 246 -14.99 10.99 -9.83
C GLY A 246 -15.71 11.38 -11.11
N GLY A 247 -17.01 11.05 -11.20
CA GLY A 247 -17.88 11.37 -12.32
C GLY A 247 -17.33 10.92 -13.68
N MET A 248 -17.73 11.63 -14.74
CA MET A 248 -17.33 11.31 -16.12
C MET A 248 -15.82 11.33 -16.33
N LYS A 249 -15.10 12.23 -15.65
CA LYS A 249 -13.63 12.36 -15.80
C LYS A 249 -12.90 11.10 -15.35
N ALA A 250 -13.33 10.46 -14.26
CA ALA A 250 -12.73 9.21 -13.80
C ALA A 250 -13.10 8.02 -14.71
N VAL A 251 -14.37 7.94 -15.13
CA VAL A 251 -14.90 6.86 -15.97
C VAL A 251 -14.33 6.88 -17.39
N LEU A 252 -14.00 8.06 -17.92
CA LEU A 252 -13.44 8.24 -19.27
C LEU A 252 -11.91 8.40 -19.31
N ALA A 253 -11.24 8.30 -18.17
CA ALA A 253 -9.79 8.34 -18.14
C ALA A 253 -9.23 7.14 -18.94
N LYS A 254 -8.23 7.38 -19.78
CA LYS A 254 -7.54 6.34 -20.56
C LYS A 254 -6.17 6.06 -19.94
N ASP A 255 -5.86 4.80 -19.71
CA ASP A 255 -4.51 4.38 -19.33
C ASP A 255 -3.54 4.42 -20.53
N LYS A 256 -2.29 4.00 -20.35
CA LYS A 256 -1.28 4.00 -21.43
C LYS A 256 -1.59 3.06 -22.61
N SER A 257 -2.45 2.08 -22.40
CA SER A 257 -2.94 1.18 -23.45
C SER A 257 -4.28 1.67 -24.01
N GLU A 258 -4.66 2.91 -23.71
CA GLU A 258 -5.95 3.52 -24.02
C GLU A 258 -7.16 2.76 -23.45
N ASN A 259 -6.96 1.92 -22.44
CA ASN A 259 -8.07 1.27 -21.76
C ASN A 259 -8.79 2.29 -20.88
N LEU A 260 -10.12 2.33 -20.97
CA LEU A 260 -10.97 2.90 -19.93
C LEU A 260 -11.07 1.93 -18.73
N PRO A 261 -11.51 2.36 -17.54
CA PRO A 261 -11.74 1.48 -16.40
C PRO A 261 -12.69 0.31 -16.74
N ILE A 262 -13.71 0.54 -17.57
CA ILE A 262 -14.63 -0.52 -18.00
C ILE A 262 -13.95 -1.61 -18.85
N HIS A 263 -12.90 -1.28 -19.63
CA HIS A 263 -12.11 -2.28 -20.33
C HIS A 263 -11.35 -3.17 -19.34
N LEU A 264 -10.81 -2.60 -18.26
CA LEU A 264 -10.17 -3.39 -17.20
C LEU A 264 -11.18 -4.25 -16.45
N ALA A 265 -12.41 -3.77 -16.28
CA ALA A 265 -13.51 -4.53 -15.70
C ALA A 265 -13.83 -5.79 -16.53
N ALA A 266 -13.75 -5.69 -17.87
CA ALA A 266 -13.90 -6.82 -18.79
C ALA A 266 -12.69 -7.79 -18.77
N ILE A 267 -11.47 -7.27 -18.69
CA ILE A 267 -10.23 -8.07 -18.67
C ILE A 267 -10.10 -8.87 -17.36
N HIS A 268 -10.42 -8.24 -16.23
CA HIS A 268 -10.21 -8.82 -14.91
C HIS A 268 -11.45 -9.54 -14.38
N GLY A 269 -12.63 -9.26 -14.93
CA GLY A 269 -13.91 -9.67 -14.37
C GLY A 269 -14.37 -8.66 -13.32
N CYS A 270 -15.67 -8.34 -13.34
CA CYS A 270 -16.29 -7.40 -12.41
C CYS A 270 -17.70 -7.88 -12.05
N SER A 271 -18.28 -7.29 -11.00
CA SER A 271 -19.68 -7.52 -10.67
C SER A 271 -20.60 -6.78 -11.65
N VAL A 272 -21.83 -7.25 -11.78
CA VAL A 272 -22.88 -6.56 -12.54
C VAL A 272 -23.14 -5.15 -11.98
N ARG A 273 -22.99 -4.96 -10.66
CA ARG A 273 -23.16 -3.65 -10.01
C ARG A 273 -22.08 -2.67 -10.46
N ALA A 274 -20.81 -3.07 -10.40
CA ALA A 274 -19.69 -2.27 -10.86
C ALA A 274 -19.82 -1.89 -12.35
N ALA A 275 -20.12 -2.87 -13.20
CA ALA A 275 -20.34 -2.65 -14.64
C ALA A 275 -21.49 -1.66 -14.89
N LYS A 276 -22.63 -1.85 -14.20
CA LYS A 276 -23.79 -0.96 -14.31
C LYS A 276 -23.48 0.45 -13.84
N GLY A 277 -22.75 0.62 -12.73
CA GLY A 277 -22.35 1.93 -12.21
C GLY A 277 -21.52 2.74 -13.21
N LEU A 278 -20.59 2.07 -13.91
CA LEU A 278 -19.79 2.70 -14.98
C LEU A 278 -20.65 3.10 -16.18
N LEU A 279 -21.47 2.17 -16.70
CA LEU A 279 -22.30 2.40 -17.88
C LEU A 279 -23.38 3.47 -17.65
N GLN A 280 -23.94 3.54 -16.43
CA GLN A 280 -24.89 4.60 -16.06
C GLN A 280 -24.28 6.00 -16.14
N LYS A 281 -22.97 6.16 -15.88
CA LYS A 281 -22.29 7.45 -16.01
C LYS A 281 -21.94 7.78 -17.46
N CYS A 282 -21.63 6.78 -18.28
CA CYS A 282 -21.31 6.99 -19.68
C CYS A 282 -21.59 5.75 -20.53
N LEU A 283 -22.80 5.66 -21.09
CA LEU A 283 -23.21 4.57 -21.95
C LEU A 283 -22.36 4.44 -23.23
N PRO A 284 -21.97 5.54 -23.92
CA PRO A 284 -21.16 5.45 -25.13
C PRO A 284 -19.77 4.81 -24.95
N SER A 285 -19.29 4.67 -23.70
CA SER A 285 -18.00 4.02 -23.41
C SER A 285 -17.94 2.55 -23.84
N ILE A 286 -19.08 1.91 -24.13
CA ILE A 286 -19.15 0.53 -24.63
C ILE A 286 -18.52 0.34 -26.02
N HIS A 287 -18.53 1.38 -26.85
CA HIS A 287 -18.02 1.34 -28.23
C HIS A 287 -16.58 1.84 -28.36
N GLU A 288 -16.05 2.45 -27.28
CA GLU A 288 -14.67 2.91 -27.26
C GLU A 288 -13.74 1.72 -27.46
N LYS A 289 -12.69 1.94 -28.26
CA LYS A 289 -11.65 0.96 -28.50
C LYS A 289 -10.40 1.36 -27.76
N ASN A 290 -9.71 0.38 -27.21
CA ASN A 290 -8.37 0.59 -26.67
C ASN A 290 -7.32 0.68 -27.79
N ALA A 291 -6.04 0.78 -27.42
CA ALA A 291 -4.94 0.90 -28.37
C ALA A 291 -4.76 -0.34 -29.28
N ALA A 292 -5.30 -1.50 -28.89
CA ALA A 292 -5.33 -2.71 -29.71
C ALA A 292 -6.54 -2.76 -30.67
N GLY A 293 -7.42 -1.76 -30.63
CA GLY A 293 -8.64 -1.72 -31.45
C GLY A 293 -9.79 -2.59 -30.92
N LEU A 294 -9.68 -3.08 -29.68
CA LEU A 294 -10.64 -3.97 -29.04
C LEU A 294 -11.66 -3.17 -28.21
N THR A 295 -12.93 -3.55 -28.31
CA THR A 295 -14.03 -3.03 -27.47
C THR A 295 -14.11 -3.78 -26.13
N ILE A 296 -14.98 -3.31 -25.22
CA ILE A 296 -15.19 -4.00 -23.94
C ILE A 296 -15.70 -5.43 -24.12
N MET A 297 -16.52 -5.69 -25.16
CA MET A 297 -17.09 -7.01 -25.41
C MET A 297 -16.03 -7.97 -25.94
N ASP A 298 -15.16 -7.50 -26.85
CA ASP A 298 -14.05 -8.29 -27.36
C ASP A 298 -13.13 -8.74 -26.21
N LEU A 299 -12.79 -7.82 -25.30
CA LEU A 299 -11.97 -8.13 -24.13
C LEU A 299 -12.66 -9.06 -23.13
N ALA A 300 -13.98 -8.93 -22.94
CA ALA A 300 -14.74 -9.79 -22.04
C ALA A 300 -14.78 -11.24 -22.55
N LEU A 301 -14.94 -11.41 -23.87
CA LEU A 301 -14.93 -12.72 -24.53
C LEU A 301 -13.52 -13.33 -24.55
N GLU A 302 -12.49 -12.53 -24.82
CA GLU A 302 -11.08 -12.99 -24.81
C GLU A 302 -10.62 -13.39 -23.40
N SER A 303 -11.00 -12.65 -22.36
CA SER A 303 -10.57 -12.91 -20.99
C SER A 303 -11.25 -14.14 -20.39
N GLY A 304 -12.51 -14.39 -20.76
CA GLY A 304 -13.36 -15.43 -20.18
C GLY A 304 -13.64 -15.25 -18.68
N LYS A 305 -13.40 -14.05 -18.12
CA LYS A 305 -13.53 -13.78 -16.67
C LYS A 305 -14.86 -13.16 -16.27
N CYS A 306 -15.57 -12.55 -17.22
CA CYS A 306 -16.90 -12.01 -16.99
C CYS A 306 -17.94 -13.13 -16.91
N GLY A 307 -18.84 -13.05 -15.92
CA GLY A 307 -20.00 -13.94 -15.85
C GLY A 307 -21.04 -13.60 -16.93
N GLU A 308 -21.95 -14.54 -17.22
CA GLU A 308 -23.00 -14.36 -18.23
C GLU A 308 -23.83 -13.09 -18.02
N ASP A 309 -24.14 -12.74 -16.77
CA ASP A 309 -24.95 -11.57 -16.46
C ASP A 309 -24.27 -10.25 -16.87
N VAL A 310 -22.94 -10.18 -16.78
CA VAL A 310 -22.16 -9.01 -17.21
C VAL A 310 -22.09 -8.94 -18.73
N LEU A 311 -21.93 -10.08 -19.40
CA LEU A 311 -21.95 -10.15 -20.87
C LEU A 311 -23.30 -9.73 -21.43
N ARG A 312 -24.40 -10.22 -20.84
CA ARG A 312 -25.76 -9.80 -21.22
C ARG A 312 -25.98 -8.31 -21.00
N LEU A 313 -25.43 -7.74 -19.91
CA LEU A 313 -25.49 -6.29 -19.68
C LEU A 313 -24.79 -5.51 -20.81
N PHE A 314 -23.61 -5.96 -21.23
CA PHE A 314 -22.90 -5.34 -22.35
C PHE A 314 -23.65 -5.50 -23.68
N GLU A 315 -24.27 -6.66 -23.94
CA GLU A 315 -25.09 -6.86 -25.14
C GLU A 315 -26.32 -5.95 -25.17
N ILE A 316 -27.12 -5.92 -24.09
CA ILE A 316 -28.35 -5.11 -24.04
C ILE A 316 -28.03 -3.62 -24.23
N THR A 317 -27.00 -3.13 -23.54
CA THR A 317 -26.62 -1.71 -23.62
C THR A 317 -26.04 -1.33 -24.99
N LYS A 318 -25.45 -2.28 -25.72
CA LYS A 318 -25.02 -2.07 -27.10
C LYS A 318 -26.21 -1.84 -28.03
N ASP A 319 -27.26 -2.65 -27.91
CA ASP A 319 -28.45 -2.54 -28.76
C ASP A 319 -29.24 -1.24 -28.49
N GLU A 320 -29.36 -0.84 -27.22
CA GLU A 320 -30.01 0.43 -26.83
C GLU A 320 -29.35 1.66 -27.48
N THR A 321 -28.01 1.69 -27.56
CA THR A 321 -27.30 2.80 -28.21
C THR A 321 -27.47 2.83 -29.73
N GLN A 322 -27.57 1.68 -30.39
CA GLN A 322 -27.77 1.62 -31.84
C GLN A 322 -29.16 2.14 -32.23
N GLU A 323 -30.19 1.78 -31.45
CA GLU A 323 -31.54 2.30 -31.69
C GLU A 323 -31.66 3.82 -31.45
N GLU A 324 -30.89 4.39 -30.53
CA GLU A 324 -30.89 5.84 -30.27
C GLU A 324 -30.20 6.63 -31.40
N ASP A 325 -29.15 6.08 -31.99
CA ASP A 325 -28.44 6.71 -33.11
C ASP A 325 -29.28 6.64 -34.40
N GLU A 326 -29.96 5.52 -34.66
CA GLU A 326 -30.89 5.36 -35.81
C GLU A 326 -32.13 6.27 -35.73
N LYS A 327 -32.55 6.67 -34.52
CA LYS A 327 -33.69 7.60 -34.33
C LYS A 327 -33.30 9.08 -34.49
N LYS A 328 -32.01 9.41 -34.60
CA LYS A 328 -31.49 10.77 -34.74
C LYS A 328 -31.06 11.13 -36.18
N GLU A 329 -31.06 10.16 -37.10
CA GLU A 329 -30.91 10.36 -38.55
C GLU A 329 -32.28 10.55 -39.25
#